data_AF-A0A1J8PXB9-F1
#
_entry.id   AF-A0A1J8PXB9-F1
#
_cell.length_a   1.000
_cell.length_b   1.000
_cell.length_c   1.000
_cell.angle_alpha   90.00
_cell.angle_beta   90.00
_cell.angle_gamma   90.00
#
_symmetry.space_group_name_H-M   'P 1'
#
loop_
_entity.id
_entity.type
_entity.pdbx_description
1 polymer ?
#
loop_
_entity_poly.entity_id
_entity_poly.type
_entity_poly.pdbx_seq_one_letter_code
_entity_poly.pdbx_strand_id
1 'polypeptide(L)'
;MKQRQGGFTLVELMVAMAIGTVIILGAGQLFLTTFQTFQTVDKVSRKQETLIFAISTLTAAGRKGDIGDYAIVSDERSSDGGTRHYCVLQDEVQNQPIVDLSQVDDATACPTLSIPNGDDVSHLVTLPIGDCRESVDATCDQITFTISERNKAISP
;
A
#
# COMPACT_ATOMS: atom_id res chain seq x y z
N MET A 1 35.14 -58.80 -18.62
CA MET A 1 35.99 -57.78 -17.96
C MET A 1 35.27 -57.30 -16.71
N LYS A 2 35.81 -57.54 -15.51
CA LYS A 2 35.14 -57.27 -14.23
C LYS A 2 35.65 -55.93 -13.71
N GLN A 3 34.84 -54.88 -13.81
CA GLN A 3 35.23 -53.56 -13.30
C GLN A 3 35.35 -53.62 -11.77
N ARG A 4 36.53 -53.27 -11.26
CA ARG A 4 36.76 -53.09 -9.82
C ARG A 4 35.99 -51.85 -9.38
N GLN A 5 34.95 -52.04 -8.57
CA GLN A 5 34.28 -50.96 -7.85
C GLN A 5 35.29 -50.38 -6.86
N GLY A 6 35.81 -49.18 -7.14
CA GLY A 6 36.63 -48.43 -6.19
C GLY A 6 35.73 -47.90 -5.07
N GLY A 7 36.02 -48.26 -3.82
CA GLY A 7 35.31 -47.74 -2.65
C GLY A 7 35.67 -46.27 -2.42
N PHE A 8 34.70 -45.48 -1.94
CA PHE A 8 34.88 -44.07 -1.57
C PHE A 8 35.87 -43.93 -0.42
N THR A 9 36.74 -42.92 -0.49
CA THR A 9 37.62 -42.62 0.65
C THR A 9 36.86 -41.82 1.72
N LEU A 10 37.25 -41.95 2.99
CA LEU A 10 36.58 -41.28 4.12
C LEU A 10 36.57 -39.76 3.95
N VAL A 11 37.67 -39.20 3.43
CA VAL A 11 37.80 -37.76 3.13
C VAL A 11 36.83 -37.31 2.04
N GLU A 12 36.66 -38.12 1.00
CA GLU A 12 35.77 -37.82 -0.13
C GLU A 12 34.29 -37.81 0.29
N LEU A 13 33.91 -38.68 1.24
CA LEU A 13 32.58 -38.66 1.86
C LEU A 13 32.37 -37.44 2.76
N MET A 14 33.38 -37.03 3.53
CA MET A 14 33.31 -35.83 4.35
C MET A 14 33.15 -34.56 3.50
N VAL A 15 33.90 -34.46 2.40
CA VAL A 15 33.80 -33.34 1.45
C VAL A 15 32.41 -33.31 0.80
N ALA A 16 31.87 -34.47 0.39
CA ALA A 16 30.52 -34.54 -0.18
C ALA A 16 29.44 -34.06 0.80
N MET A 17 29.51 -34.47 2.07
CA MET A 17 28.58 -33.98 3.10
C MET A 17 28.76 -32.48 3.39
N ALA A 18 29.99 -31.98 3.44
CA ALA A 18 30.26 -30.57 3.67
C ALA A 18 29.68 -29.70 2.54
N ILE A 19 29.92 -30.08 1.28
CA ILE A 19 29.38 -29.38 0.11
C ILE A 19 27.85 -29.44 0.08
N GLY A 20 27.26 -30.62 0.34
CA GLY A 20 25.81 -30.77 0.40
C GLY A 20 25.17 -29.87 1.46
N THR A 21 25.79 -29.76 2.64
CA THR A 21 25.27 -28.90 3.73
C THR A 21 25.33 -27.41 3.35
N VAL A 22 26.43 -26.96 2.74
CA VAL A 22 26.59 -25.56 2.30
C VAL A 22 25.54 -25.20 1.24
N ILE A 23 25.28 -26.09 0.28
CA ILE A 23 24.27 -25.86 -0.76
C ILE A 23 22.87 -25.77 -0.16
N ILE A 24 22.50 -26.67 0.75
CA ILE A 24 21.19 -26.66 1.41
C ILE A 24 20.98 -25.38 2.21
N LEU A 25 22.00 -24.93 2.97
CA LEU A 25 21.93 -23.68 3.72
C LEU A 25 21.78 -22.45 2.81
N GLY A 26 22.57 -22.39 1.72
CA GLY A 26 22.47 -21.31 0.73
C GLY A 26 21.11 -21.27 0.04
N ALA A 27 20.61 -22.42 -0.42
CA ALA A 27 19.28 -22.53 -1.03
C ALA A 27 18.15 -22.21 -0.04
N GLY A 28 18.30 -22.61 1.22
CA GLY A 28 17.35 -22.31 2.30
C GLY A 28 17.20 -20.81 2.52
N GLN A 29 18.30 -20.04 2.53
CA GLN A 29 18.23 -18.58 2.64
C GLN A 29 17.47 -17.96 1.47
N LEU A 30 17.79 -18.34 0.22
CA LEU A 30 17.10 -17.84 -0.97
C LEU A 30 15.60 -18.15 -0.94
N PHE A 31 15.24 -19.35 -0.49
CA PHE A 31 13.85 -19.77 -0.33
C PHE A 31 13.12 -18.90 0.70
N LEU A 32 13.69 -18.69 1.89
CA LEU A 32 13.10 -17.83 2.93
C LEU A 32 12.90 -16.39 2.46
N THR A 33 13.90 -15.81 1.79
CA THR A 33 13.80 -14.45 1.22
C THR A 33 12.68 -14.35 0.18
N THR A 34 12.47 -15.40 -0.61
CA THR A 34 11.40 -15.46 -1.62
C THR A 34 10.00 -15.43 -0.96
N PHE A 35 9.79 -16.18 0.12
CA PHE A 35 8.53 -16.11 0.89
C PHE A 35 8.26 -14.74 1.49
N GLN A 36 9.28 -14.08 2.03
CA GLN A 36 9.15 -12.73 2.57
C GLN A 36 8.83 -11.70 1.46
N THR A 37 9.42 -11.88 0.29
CA THR A 37 9.19 -11.01 -0.87
C THR A 37 7.73 -11.13 -1.34
N PHE A 38 7.17 -12.34 -1.44
CA PHE A 38 5.78 -12.53 -1.84
C PHE A 38 4.78 -11.84 -0.90
N GLN A 39 4.95 -11.98 0.41
CA GLN A 39 4.08 -11.32 1.39
C GLN A 39 4.17 -9.79 1.32
N THR A 40 5.32 -9.27 0.94
CA THR A 40 5.54 -7.83 0.74
C THR A 40 4.81 -7.34 -0.52
N VAL A 41 4.86 -8.10 -1.61
CA VAL A 41 4.19 -7.77 -2.87
C VAL A 41 2.66 -7.74 -2.71
N ASP A 42 2.06 -8.70 -2.00
CA ASP A 42 0.60 -8.72 -1.79
C ASP A 42 0.10 -7.49 -1.01
N LYS A 43 0.84 -7.06 0.01
CA LYS A 43 0.51 -5.85 0.79
C LYS A 43 0.60 -4.60 -0.07
N VAL A 44 1.61 -4.51 -0.93
CA VAL A 44 1.79 -3.40 -1.87
C VAL A 44 0.67 -3.40 -2.94
N SER A 45 0.28 -4.58 -3.44
CA SER A 45 -0.76 -4.71 -4.46
C SER A 45 -2.11 -4.14 -4.01
N ARG A 46 -2.56 -4.47 -2.79
CA ARG A 46 -3.82 -3.93 -2.23
C ARG A 46 -3.80 -2.41 -2.09
N LYS A 47 -2.66 -1.84 -1.68
CA LYS A 47 -2.48 -0.38 -1.61
C LYS A 47 -2.60 0.26 -3.00
N GLN A 48 -1.99 -0.35 -4.01
CA GLN A 48 -2.06 0.15 -5.39
C GLN A 48 -3.49 0.14 -5.92
N GLU A 49 -4.27 -0.90 -5.62
CA GLU A 49 -5.68 -0.98 -6.02
C GLU A 49 -6.51 0.16 -5.40
N THR A 50 -6.42 0.35 -4.08
CA THR A 50 -7.08 1.45 -3.36
C THR A 50 -6.69 2.81 -3.95
N LEU A 51 -5.40 3.03 -4.17
CA LEU A 51 -4.88 4.29 -4.69
C LEU A 51 -5.38 4.57 -6.11
N ILE A 52 -5.25 3.61 -7.02
CA ILE A 52 -5.66 3.76 -8.43
C ILE A 52 -7.15 4.07 -8.48
N PHE A 53 -7.94 3.37 -7.67
CA PHE A 53 -9.38 3.60 -7.58
C PHE A 53 -9.69 5.01 -7.06
N ALA A 54 -9.10 5.44 -5.94
CA ALA A 54 -9.30 6.78 -5.39
C ALA A 54 -8.91 7.89 -6.38
N ILE A 55 -7.73 7.80 -7.01
CA ILE A 55 -7.27 8.77 -8.00
C ILE A 55 -8.20 8.82 -9.20
N SER A 56 -8.64 7.66 -9.71
CA SER A 56 -9.52 7.62 -10.88
C SER A 56 -10.87 8.29 -10.61
N THR A 57 -11.44 8.05 -9.43
CA THR A 57 -12.68 8.66 -8.97
C THR A 57 -12.54 10.17 -8.84
N LEU A 58 -11.48 10.64 -8.16
CA LEU A 58 -11.23 12.07 -7.95
C LEU A 58 -10.90 12.81 -9.25
N THR A 59 -10.14 12.19 -10.15
CA THR A 59 -9.85 12.75 -11.47
C THR A 59 -11.12 12.87 -12.31
N ALA A 60 -12.02 11.88 -12.24
CA ALA A 60 -13.31 11.94 -12.90
C ALA A 60 -14.19 13.05 -12.32
N ALA A 61 -14.22 13.21 -11.00
CA ALA A 61 -14.92 14.29 -10.31
C ALA A 61 -14.39 15.68 -10.70
N GLY A 62 -13.07 15.88 -10.64
CA GLY A 62 -12.44 17.15 -11.04
C GLY A 62 -12.64 17.52 -12.52
N ARG A 63 -12.81 16.53 -13.40
CA ARG A 63 -13.19 16.78 -14.81
C ARG A 63 -14.63 17.27 -14.96
N LYS A 64 -15.54 16.83 -14.08
CA LYS A 64 -16.93 17.28 -14.05
C LYS A 64 -17.10 18.62 -13.31
N GLY A 65 -16.16 18.95 -12.42
CA GLY A 65 -16.26 20.10 -11.51
C GLY A 65 -16.95 19.76 -10.19
N ASP A 66 -17.04 18.46 -9.87
CA ASP A 66 -17.76 17.92 -8.71
C ASP A 66 -16.78 17.44 -7.63
N ILE A 67 -15.52 17.91 -7.63
CA ILE A 67 -14.52 17.42 -6.65
C ILE A 67 -14.87 17.81 -5.22
N GLY A 68 -15.60 18.92 -5.05
CA GLY A 68 -16.10 19.37 -3.75
C GLY A 68 -17.17 18.47 -3.14
N ASP A 69 -17.75 17.54 -3.92
CA ASP A 69 -18.73 16.56 -3.43
C ASP A 69 -18.07 15.40 -2.69
N TYR A 70 -16.74 15.30 -2.76
CA TYR A 70 -15.98 14.23 -2.13
C TYR A 70 -15.22 14.79 -0.93
N ALA A 71 -15.17 14.02 0.15
CA ALA A 71 -14.36 14.31 1.32
C ALA A 71 -13.65 13.07 1.84
N ILE A 72 -12.57 13.29 2.59
CA ILE A 72 -11.99 12.25 3.43
C ILE A 72 -12.61 12.41 4.81
N VAL A 73 -13.31 11.38 5.26
CA VAL A 73 -13.98 11.35 6.55
C VAL A 73 -13.35 10.25 7.39
N SER A 74 -13.27 10.46 8.71
CA SER A 74 -12.88 9.42 9.65
C SER A 74 -14.07 8.49 9.92
N ASP A 75 -13.90 7.19 9.69
CA ASP A 75 -14.86 6.15 10.05
C ASP A 75 -14.35 5.37 11.27
N GLU A 76 -15.14 5.35 12.34
CA GLU A 76 -14.82 4.69 13.60
C GLU A 76 -15.44 3.30 13.62
N ARG A 77 -14.59 2.26 13.71
CA ARG A 77 -15.03 0.87 13.72
C ARG A 77 -14.67 0.22 15.05
N SER A 78 -15.69 -0.17 15.80
CA SER A 78 -15.49 -0.90 17.06
C SER A 78 -14.93 -2.28 16.77
N SER A 79 -13.81 -2.63 17.41
CA SER A 79 -13.21 -3.96 17.32
C SER A 79 -12.99 -4.56 18.72
N ASP A 80 -12.81 -5.87 18.77
CA ASP A 80 -12.62 -6.67 19.99
C ASP A 80 -11.44 -6.19 20.86
N GLY A 81 -10.48 -5.47 20.26
CA GLY A 81 -9.33 -4.87 20.95
C GLY A 81 -9.34 -3.35 21.08
N GLY A 82 -10.48 -2.69 20.83
CA GLY A 82 -10.62 -1.22 20.88
C GLY A 82 -11.22 -0.61 19.61
N THR A 83 -11.32 0.72 19.58
CA THR A 83 -11.79 1.48 18.41
C THR A 83 -10.67 1.61 17.39
N ARG A 84 -10.99 1.40 16.11
CA ARG A 84 -10.08 1.65 14.99
C ARG A 84 -10.62 2.79 14.15
N HIS A 85 -9.76 3.74 13.81
CA HIS A 85 -10.08 4.85 12.95
C HIS A 85 -9.57 4.59 11.54
N TYR A 86 -10.45 4.78 10.56
CA TYR A 86 -10.10 4.66 9.14
C TYR A 86 -10.37 5.99 8.44
N CYS A 87 -9.44 6.44 7.61
CA CYS A 87 -9.71 7.52 6.68
C CYS A 87 -10.35 6.93 5.43
N VAL A 88 -11.58 7.33 5.15
CA VAL A 88 -12.36 6.83 4.02
C VAL A 88 -12.62 7.96 3.03
N LEU A 89 -12.50 7.66 1.74
CA LEU A 89 -13.00 8.55 0.71
C LEU A 89 -14.52 8.36 0.64
N GLN A 90 -15.26 9.44 0.83
CA GLN A 90 -16.72 9.44 0.86
C GLN A 90 -17.28 10.45 -0.15
N ASP A 91 -18.37 10.07 -0.81
CA ASP A 91 -19.26 11.01 -1.51
C ASP A 91 -20.17 11.65 -0.45
N GLU A 92 -19.98 12.95 -0.17
CA GLU A 92 -20.77 13.70 0.82
C GLU A 92 -22.21 13.91 0.35
N VAL A 93 -22.43 14.08 -0.96
CA VAL A 93 -23.76 14.33 -1.52
C VAL A 93 -24.66 13.10 -1.36
N GLN A 94 -24.11 11.92 -1.61
CA GLN A 94 -24.81 10.64 -1.47
C GLN A 94 -24.61 9.98 -0.10
N ASN A 95 -23.79 10.58 0.76
CA ASN A 95 -23.40 10.05 2.07
C ASN A 95 -22.92 8.59 1.99
N GLN A 96 -22.09 8.27 0.99
CA GLN A 96 -21.68 6.90 0.68
C GLN A 96 -20.14 6.75 0.73
N PRO A 97 -19.62 5.80 1.54
CA PRO A 97 -18.20 5.50 1.53
C PRO A 97 -17.83 4.78 0.23
N ILE A 98 -16.77 5.25 -0.41
CA ILE A 98 -16.30 4.75 -1.71
C ILE A 98 -15.13 3.79 -1.52
N VAL A 99 -14.14 4.19 -0.71
CA VAL A 99 -12.95 3.36 -0.47
C VAL A 99 -12.26 3.71 0.85
N ASP A 100 -11.79 2.68 1.55
CA ASP A 100 -10.91 2.83 2.71
C ASP A 100 -9.49 3.16 2.25
N LEU A 101 -8.94 4.28 2.71
CA LEU A 101 -7.63 4.77 2.31
C LEU A 101 -6.55 4.28 3.28
N SER A 102 -6.71 4.61 4.56
CA SER A 102 -5.74 4.24 5.60
C SER A 102 -6.38 4.02 6.96
N GLN A 103 -5.65 3.32 7.81
CA GLN A 103 -5.95 3.22 9.23
C GLN A 103 -5.09 4.22 10.02
N VAL A 104 -5.68 4.92 10.98
CA VAL A 104 -5.02 5.91 11.84
C VAL A 104 -5.34 5.67 13.31
N ASP A 105 -4.60 6.32 14.21
CA ASP A 105 -4.82 6.20 15.67
C ASP A 105 -5.91 7.15 16.19
N ASP A 106 -6.19 8.24 15.46
CA ASP A 106 -7.14 9.28 15.88
C ASP A 106 -7.90 9.84 14.67
N ALA A 107 -9.16 10.24 14.88
CA ALA A 107 -10.02 10.83 13.85
C ALA A 107 -9.43 12.11 13.22
N THR A 108 -8.66 12.88 14.00
CA THR A 108 -8.03 14.14 13.55
C THR A 108 -6.82 13.93 12.64
N ALA A 109 -6.32 12.69 12.52
CA ALA A 109 -5.19 12.36 11.65
C ALA A 109 -5.59 12.28 10.16
N CYS A 110 -6.88 12.26 9.82
CA CYS A 110 -7.32 12.23 8.43
C CYS A 110 -7.16 13.62 7.76
N PRO A 111 -6.46 13.70 6.62
CA PRO A 111 -6.28 14.97 5.92
C PRO A 111 -7.56 15.39 5.20
N THR A 112 -7.73 16.70 5.01
CA THR A 112 -8.80 17.25 4.19
C THR A 112 -8.53 16.97 2.72
N LEU A 113 -9.55 16.51 1.98
CA LEU A 113 -9.41 16.11 0.58
C LEU A 113 -8.95 17.26 -0.33
N SER A 114 -9.44 18.48 -0.10
CA SER A 114 -9.20 19.61 -1.00
C SER A 114 -8.63 20.81 -0.25
N ILE A 115 -7.33 21.06 -0.45
CA ILE A 115 -6.73 22.34 -0.07
C ILE A 115 -6.74 23.20 -1.33
N PRO A 116 -7.47 24.34 -1.37
CA PRO A 116 -7.38 25.24 -2.50
C PRO A 116 -5.92 25.71 -2.65
N ASN A 117 -5.30 25.40 -3.79
CA ASN A 117 -4.12 26.16 -4.18
C ASN A 117 -4.60 27.57 -4.51
N GLY A 118 -3.83 28.58 -4.13
CA GLY A 118 -4.23 30.00 -4.10
C GLY A 118 -4.82 30.64 -5.36
N ASP A 119 -5.06 29.86 -6.42
CA ASP A 119 -5.65 30.23 -7.69
C ASP A 119 -7.12 29.77 -7.86
N ASP A 120 -7.76 29.15 -6.86
CA ASP A 120 -9.18 28.69 -6.84
C ASP A 120 -9.58 27.68 -7.94
N VAL A 121 -8.67 27.38 -8.87
CA VAL A 121 -8.81 26.48 -10.03
C VAL A 121 -8.15 25.13 -9.79
N SER A 122 -7.20 25.06 -8.85
CA SER A 122 -6.46 23.84 -8.55
C SER A 122 -6.57 23.46 -7.08
N HIS A 123 -6.76 22.17 -6.83
CA HIS A 123 -6.93 21.60 -5.50
C HIS A 123 -5.77 20.64 -5.26
N LEU A 124 -5.06 20.85 -4.15
CA LEU A 124 -4.05 19.93 -3.67
C LEU A 124 -4.76 18.86 -2.83
N VAL A 125 -4.57 17.60 -3.22
CA VAL A 125 -5.18 16.44 -2.59
C VAL A 125 -4.08 15.56 -2.01
N THR A 126 -4.20 15.21 -0.74
CA THR A 126 -3.29 14.29 -0.06
C THR A 126 -4.04 13.04 0.37
N LEU A 127 -3.60 11.87 -0.10
CA LEU A 127 -4.20 10.59 0.25
C LEU A 127 -3.20 9.73 1.06
N PRO A 128 -3.53 9.41 2.31
CA PRO A 128 -2.79 8.45 3.11
C PRO A 128 -3.28 7.03 2.80
N ILE A 129 -2.38 6.14 2.41
CA ILE A 129 -2.68 4.76 2.02
C ILE A 129 -1.96 3.77 2.94
N GLY A 130 -2.71 2.81 3.51
CA GLY A 130 -2.16 1.74 4.34
C GLY A 130 -2.38 1.89 5.84
N ASP A 131 -1.41 1.50 6.67
CA ASP A 131 -1.49 1.63 8.13
C ASP A 131 -0.61 2.81 8.55
N CYS A 132 -1.27 3.91 8.92
CA CYS A 132 -0.70 5.20 9.31
C CYS A 132 -0.79 5.44 10.82
N ARG A 133 -0.86 4.36 11.59
CA ARG A 133 -0.71 4.42 13.04
C ARG A 133 0.74 4.67 13.40
N GLU A 134 0.97 5.55 14.38
CA GLU A 134 2.29 5.96 14.88
C GLU A 134 3.13 4.75 15.32
N SER A 135 2.47 3.70 15.82
CA SER A 135 3.11 2.45 16.24
C SER A 135 3.57 1.53 15.10
N VAL A 136 3.09 1.74 13.86
CA VAL A 136 3.27 0.83 12.70
C VAL A 136 3.74 1.57 11.44
N ASP A 137 4.20 2.81 11.57
CA ASP A 137 4.50 3.82 10.52
C ASP A 137 5.27 3.31 9.27
N ALA A 138 5.96 2.17 9.38
CA ALA A 138 6.63 1.47 8.27
C ALA A 138 5.72 1.11 7.07
N THR A 139 4.40 1.28 7.14
CA THR A 139 3.48 0.99 6.03
C THR A 139 2.52 2.12 5.67
N CYS A 140 2.76 3.34 6.13
CA CYS A 140 2.01 4.51 5.68
C CYS A 140 2.65 5.11 4.42
N ASP A 141 1.90 5.16 3.32
CA ASP A 141 2.32 5.89 2.12
C ASP A 141 1.43 7.11 1.94
N GLN A 142 2.02 8.30 1.75
CA GLN A 142 1.26 9.52 1.44
C GLN A 142 1.52 9.95 0.00
N ILE A 143 0.45 10.17 -0.75
CA ILE A 143 0.52 10.61 -2.13
C ILE A 143 -0.21 11.93 -2.26
N THR A 144 0.54 12.93 -2.73
CA THR A 144 0.03 14.27 -2.99
C THR A 144 -0.05 14.51 -4.48
N PHE A 145 -1.19 15.02 -4.95
CA PHE A 145 -1.34 15.46 -6.34
C PHE A 145 -2.25 16.67 -6.44
N THR A 146 -2.16 17.34 -7.57
CA THR A 146 -2.98 18.52 -7.88
C THR A 146 -4.02 18.16 -8.91
N ILE A 147 -5.30 18.43 -8.61
CA ILE A 147 -6.40 18.35 -9.57
C ILE A 147 -6.77 19.76 -10.00
N SER A 148 -6.96 19.98 -11.29
CA SER A 148 -7.42 21.26 -11.82
C SER A 148 -8.79 21.11 -12.48
N GLU A 149 -9.71 21.99 -12.08
CA GLU A 149 -11.06 22.04 -12.63
C GLU A 149 -11.07 22.78 -13.96
N ARG A 150 -11.40 22.06 -15.04
CA ARG A 150 -11.37 22.66 -16.39
C ARG A 150 -12.46 23.71 -16.61
N ASN A 151 -13.64 23.55 -16.01
CA ASN A 151 -14.73 24.53 -16.13
C ASN A 151 -14.36 25.90 -15.51
N LYS A 152 -13.60 25.88 -14.41
CA LYS A 152 -13.12 27.07 -13.70
C LYS A 152 -11.87 27.69 -14.36
N ALA A 153 -11.00 26.85 -14.93
CA ALA A 153 -9.82 27.30 -15.69
C ALA A 153 -10.15 28.06 -17.00
N ILE A 154 -11.36 27.91 -17.54
CA ILE A 154 -11.76 28.46 -18.86
C ILE A 154 -12.76 29.64 -18.70
N SER A 155 -13.17 30.00 -17.49
CA SER A 155 -13.95 31.24 -17.30
C SER A 155 -13.05 32.47 -17.46
N PRO A 156 -13.40 33.43 -18.36
CA PRO A 156 -12.65 34.67 -18.58
C PRO A 156 -12.79 35.66 -17.42
#